data_AF-A0A522QNC5-F1
#
_entry.id   AF-A0A522QNC5-F1
#
_cell.length_a   1.000
_cell.length_b   1.000
_cell.length_c   1.000
_cell.angle_alpha   90.00
_cell.angle_beta   90.00
_cell.angle_gamma   90.00
#
_symmetry.space_group_name_H-M   'P 1'
#
loop_
_entity.id
_entity.type
_entity.pdbx_description
1 polymer ?
#
loop_
_entity_poly.entity_id
_entity_poly.type
_entity_poly.pdbx_seq_one_letter_code
_entity_poly.pdbx_strand_id
1 'polypeptide(L)'
;MRMRLLVPATLAVLALVAAGCTSKVGVAATYNGHTITDSQVASYLTTAAQPVQSQGNGGATVEEPARTFVLTVMLQDRLFDKILNRLPGGRPSEATIQEQITTQLAGKTPDQIAQMYHITGYTEAFVNLFVRVVVLNQTISGLVQQGTVDPTSLLKNLDFHVTVSPRYGTWDPKAYGLDGSGGAGAPAFVTLRFPDAQPAR
;
A
#
# COMPACT_ATOMS: atom_id res chain seq x y z
N MET A 1 -65.29 52.87 -2.20
CA MET A 1 -64.15 53.32 -1.34
C MET A 1 -63.05 52.27 -1.47
N ARG A 2 -61.88 52.62 -2.03
CA ARG A 2 -60.60 52.85 -1.29
C ARG A 2 -60.28 51.66 -0.36
N MET A 3 -59.14 50.97 -0.40
CA MET A 3 -57.79 51.41 -0.71
C MET A 3 -56.85 50.18 -0.89
N ARG A 4 -55.78 50.41 -1.64
CA ARG A 4 -54.63 49.54 -1.98
C ARG A 4 -53.89 48.99 -0.76
N LEU A 5 -53.23 47.82 -0.88
CA LEU A 5 -51.81 47.68 -0.52
C LEU A 5 -51.18 46.45 -1.22
N LEU A 6 -50.12 46.70 -1.99
CA LEU A 6 -49.19 45.73 -2.58
C LEU A 6 -48.17 45.29 -1.52
N VAL A 7 -47.82 44.00 -1.52
CA VAL A 7 -46.51 43.50 -1.05
C VAL A 7 -46.08 42.35 -1.97
N PRO A 8 -45.08 42.50 -2.85
CA PRO A 8 -44.47 41.37 -3.53
C PRO A 8 -43.38 40.78 -2.62
N ALA A 9 -43.60 39.55 -2.14
CA ALA A 9 -42.56 38.77 -1.47
C ALA A 9 -41.65 38.13 -2.53
N THR A 10 -40.41 38.61 -2.60
CA THR A 10 -39.35 38.09 -3.45
C THR A 10 -38.96 36.69 -2.97
N LEU A 11 -39.41 35.66 -3.67
CA LEU A 11 -38.99 34.27 -3.46
C LEU A 11 -37.62 34.06 -4.13
N ALA A 12 -36.56 34.31 -3.37
CA ALA A 12 -35.23 33.82 -3.70
C ALA A 12 -35.20 32.30 -3.43
N VAL A 13 -35.56 31.50 -4.43
CA VAL A 13 -35.33 30.06 -4.39
C VAL A 13 -33.82 29.85 -4.53
N LEU A 14 -33.15 29.56 -3.41
CA LEU A 14 -31.80 29.04 -3.39
C LEU A 14 -31.75 27.82 -4.31
N ALA A 15 -31.00 27.92 -5.40
CA ALA A 15 -30.52 26.77 -6.12
C ALA A 15 -29.59 26.00 -5.17
N LEU A 16 -30.10 24.94 -4.52
CA LEU A 16 -29.25 23.92 -3.95
C LEU A 16 -28.47 23.29 -5.10
N VAL A 17 -27.23 23.74 -5.28
CA VAL A 17 -26.25 23.02 -6.06
C VAL A 17 -25.90 21.79 -5.23
N ALA A 18 -26.72 20.74 -5.35
CA ALA A 18 -26.33 19.40 -4.98
C ALA A 18 -25.27 18.95 -6.00
N ALA A 19 -24.08 19.52 -5.91
CA ALA A 19 -22.87 18.85 -6.36
C ALA A 19 -22.79 17.60 -5.47
N GLY A 20 -23.24 16.47 -6.01
CA GLY A 20 -23.29 15.21 -5.31
C GLY A 20 -21.95 14.96 -4.62
N CYS A 21 -21.97 15.00 -3.30
CA CYS A 21 -20.94 14.41 -2.47
C CYS A 21 -20.94 12.90 -2.79
N THR A 22 -20.26 12.49 -3.86
CA THR A 22 -19.72 11.13 -3.99
C THR A 22 -18.62 11.00 -2.93
N SER A 23 -19.00 11.03 -1.66
CA SER A 23 -18.19 10.47 -0.61
C SER A 23 -18.00 9.01 -0.99
N LYS A 24 -16.77 8.63 -1.35
CA LYS A 24 -16.40 7.24 -1.64
C LYS A 24 -16.47 6.43 -0.33
N VAL A 25 -17.68 6.24 0.19
CA VAL A 25 -17.95 5.45 1.40
C VAL A 25 -17.58 4.01 1.08
N GLY A 26 -16.79 3.39 1.95
CA GLY A 26 -16.34 2.01 1.75
C GLY A 26 -15.13 1.85 0.83
N VAL A 27 -14.53 2.93 0.33
CA VAL A 27 -13.28 2.87 -0.45
C VAL A 27 -12.09 3.21 0.45
N ALA A 28 -11.12 2.29 0.49
CA ALA A 28 -9.86 2.46 1.19
C ALA A 28 -8.79 3.07 0.28
N ALA A 29 -8.62 2.50 -0.92
CA ALA A 29 -7.76 3.06 -1.94
C ALA A 29 -8.25 2.68 -3.35
N THR A 30 -7.76 3.38 -4.35
CA THR A 30 -7.84 2.95 -5.75
C THR A 30 -6.45 2.89 -6.35
N TYR A 31 -6.17 1.87 -7.16
CA TYR A 31 -4.93 1.76 -7.92
C TYR A 31 -5.24 1.41 -9.39
N ASN A 32 -4.75 2.19 -10.36
CA ASN A 32 -5.00 1.95 -11.80
C ASN A 32 -6.47 1.63 -12.16
N GLY A 33 -7.43 2.30 -11.51
CA GLY A 33 -8.87 2.06 -11.71
C GLY A 33 -9.46 0.89 -10.90
N HIS A 34 -8.64 0.05 -10.26
CA HIS A 34 -9.09 -0.97 -9.30
C HIS A 34 -9.36 -0.34 -7.94
N THR A 35 -10.29 -0.94 -7.20
CA THR A 35 -10.70 -0.46 -5.86
C THR A 35 -10.31 -1.46 -4.79
N ILE A 36 -9.69 -0.96 -3.72
CA ILE A 36 -9.56 -1.63 -2.43
C ILE A 36 -10.62 -1.02 -1.50
N THR A 37 -11.48 -1.86 -0.95
CA THR A 37 -12.60 -1.47 -0.09
C THR A 37 -12.20 -1.50 1.38
N ASP A 38 -12.90 -0.71 2.20
CA ASP A 38 -12.76 -0.73 3.66
C ASP A 38 -13.03 -2.13 4.25
N SER A 39 -13.98 -2.88 3.67
CA SER A 39 -14.28 -4.25 4.07
C SER A 39 -13.13 -5.22 3.78
N GLN A 40 -12.41 -5.05 2.67
CA GLN A 40 -11.24 -5.87 2.37
C GLN A 40 -10.12 -5.59 3.38
N VAL A 41 -9.86 -4.33 3.69
CA VAL A 41 -8.88 -3.97 4.73
C VAL A 41 -9.29 -4.53 6.09
N ALA A 42 -10.56 -4.39 6.47
CA ALA A 42 -11.07 -4.88 7.74
C ALA A 42 -10.99 -6.41 7.87
N SER A 43 -11.12 -7.17 6.76
CA SER A 43 -11.04 -8.63 6.77
C SER A 43 -9.67 -9.17 7.19
N TYR A 44 -8.63 -8.34 7.16
CA TYR A 44 -7.28 -8.71 7.56
C TYR A 44 -6.98 -8.43 9.04
N LEU A 45 -7.87 -7.75 9.74
CA LEU A 45 -7.70 -7.32 11.12
C LEU A 45 -8.51 -8.19 12.08
N THR A 46 -7.94 -8.50 13.23
CA THR A 46 -8.73 -8.97 14.38
C THR A 46 -8.99 -7.81 15.34
N THR A 47 -9.82 -8.04 16.36
CA THR A 47 -10.03 -7.07 17.44
C THR A 47 -8.77 -6.78 18.25
N ALA A 48 -7.75 -7.64 18.16
CA ALA A 48 -6.47 -7.48 18.86
C ALA A 48 -5.40 -6.75 18.03
N ALA A 49 -5.67 -6.40 16.76
CA ALA A 49 -4.69 -5.78 15.87
C ALA A 49 -4.16 -4.47 16.47
N GLN A 50 -2.84 -4.39 16.63
CA GLN A 50 -2.16 -3.20 17.15
C GLN A 50 -1.48 -2.43 16.01
N PRO A 51 -1.28 -1.11 16.19
CA PRO A 51 -0.37 -0.34 15.34
C PRO A 51 1.02 -0.97 15.29
N VAL A 52 1.71 -0.79 14.16
CA VAL A 52 3.07 -1.28 13.95
C VAL A 52 4.06 -0.13 13.96
N GLN A 53 5.28 -0.38 14.39
CA GLN A 53 6.35 0.61 14.31
C GLN A 53 6.98 0.54 12.91
N SER A 54 6.95 1.64 12.17
CA SER A 54 7.60 1.78 10.87
C SER A 54 8.62 2.93 10.89
N GLN A 55 9.54 2.93 9.93
CA GLN A 55 10.48 4.05 9.78
C GLN A 55 9.82 5.10 8.87
N GLY A 56 9.60 6.28 9.41
CA GLY A 56 9.12 7.44 8.68
C GLY A 56 10.26 8.20 8.01
N ASN A 57 9.89 9.26 7.29
CA ASN A 57 10.85 10.14 6.63
C ASN A 57 11.87 10.70 7.64
N GLY A 58 13.16 10.62 7.29
CA GLY A 58 14.25 11.13 8.14
C GLY A 58 14.72 10.16 9.24
N GLY A 59 14.31 8.90 9.21
CA GLY A 59 14.78 7.86 10.13
C GLY A 59 14.07 7.83 11.49
N ALA A 60 13.03 8.65 11.67
CA ALA A 60 12.19 8.60 12.86
C ALA A 60 11.32 7.32 12.85
N THR A 61 11.22 6.66 14.00
CA THR A 61 10.22 5.60 14.17
C THR A 61 8.85 6.26 14.34
N VAL A 62 7.88 5.87 13.50
CA VAL A 62 6.50 6.30 13.57
C VAL A 62 5.59 5.11 13.80
N GLU A 63 4.54 5.33 14.58
CA GLU A 63 3.51 4.35 14.81
C GLU A 63 2.50 4.40 13.65
N GLU A 64 2.45 3.34 12.85
CA GLU A 64 1.52 3.19 11.74
C GLU A 64 0.25 2.47 12.22
N PRO A 65 -0.93 3.10 12.08
CA PRO A 65 -2.20 2.46 12.45
C PRO A 65 -2.41 1.15 11.69
N ALA A 66 -2.94 0.13 12.38
CA ALA A 66 -3.08 -1.22 11.82
C ALA A 66 -3.81 -1.26 10.46
N ARG A 67 -4.87 -0.45 10.30
CA ARG A 67 -5.61 -0.32 9.04
C ARG A 67 -4.76 0.25 7.90
N THR A 68 -3.94 1.25 8.20
CA THR A 68 -3.03 1.87 7.23
C THR A 68 -1.95 0.86 6.84
N PHE A 69 -1.38 0.15 7.81
CA PHE A 69 -0.40 -0.89 7.55
C PHE A 69 -0.94 -2.00 6.62
N VAL A 70 -2.15 -2.51 6.89
CA VAL A 70 -2.79 -3.50 6.00
C VAL A 70 -2.92 -2.95 4.58
N LEU A 71 -3.43 -1.73 4.44
CA LEU A 71 -3.63 -1.11 3.13
C LEU A 71 -2.29 -0.95 2.39
N THR A 72 -1.23 -0.56 3.10
CA THR A 72 0.13 -0.45 2.55
C THR A 72 0.61 -1.80 2.02
N VAL A 73 0.49 -2.88 2.80
CA VAL A 73 0.88 -4.24 2.37
C VAL A 73 0.07 -4.70 1.16
N MET A 74 -1.24 -4.42 1.11
CA MET A 74 -2.07 -4.75 -0.05
C MET A 74 -1.61 -4.00 -1.32
N LEU A 75 -1.26 -2.72 -1.21
CA LEU A 75 -0.75 -1.93 -2.34
C LEU A 75 0.63 -2.42 -2.80
N GLN A 76 1.50 -2.82 -1.86
CA GLN A 76 2.81 -3.40 -2.16
C GLN A 76 2.70 -4.73 -2.92
N ASP A 77 1.78 -5.62 -2.53
CA ASP A 77 1.52 -6.86 -3.30
C ASP A 77 1.20 -6.53 -4.77
N ARG A 78 0.28 -5.58 -5.02
CA ARG A 78 -0.11 -5.19 -6.38
C ARG A 78 1.01 -4.53 -7.17
N LEU A 79 1.81 -3.72 -6.49
CA LEU A 79 2.97 -3.07 -7.10
C LEU A 79 4.03 -4.08 -7.48
N PHE A 80 4.43 -4.95 -6.56
CA PHE A 80 5.45 -5.95 -6.81
C PHE A 80 5.01 -6.94 -7.89
N ASP A 81 3.73 -7.33 -7.91
CA ASP A 81 3.16 -8.10 -9.00
C ASP A 81 3.35 -7.39 -10.35
N LYS A 82 3.07 -6.08 -10.41
CA LYS A 82 3.27 -5.26 -11.62
C LYS A 82 4.73 -5.14 -12.03
N ILE A 83 5.67 -5.05 -11.08
CA ILE A 83 7.11 -5.04 -11.34
C ILE A 83 7.57 -6.39 -11.89
N LEU A 84 7.15 -7.50 -11.28
CA LEU A 84 7.50 -8.85 -11.72
C LEU A 84 7.00 -9.13 -13.15
N ASN A 85 5.85 -8.59 -13.53
CA ASN A 85 5.33 -8.69 -14.90
C ASN A 85 6.17 -7.94 -15.94
N ARG A 86 7.17 -7.13 -15.53
CA ARG A 86 8.10 -6.42 -16.42
C ARG A 86 9.49 -7.04 -16.48
N LEU A 87 9.73 -8.15 -15.77
CA LEU A 87 11.03 -8.79 -15.76
C LEU A 87 11.40 -9.32 -17.17
N PRO A 88 12.64 -9.11 -17.63
CA PRO A 88 13.09 -9.55 -18.95
C PRO A 88 13.08 -11.10 -19.11
N GLY A 89 13.21 -11.84 -18.00
CA GLY A 89 13.10 -13.31 -17.97
C GLY A 89 11.68 -13.84 -17.78
N GLY A 90 10.68 -12.96 -17.81
CA GLY A 90 9.30 -13.30 -17.44
C GLY A 90 9.09 -13.35 -15.93
N ARG A 91 7.83 -13.32 -15.53
CA ARG A 91 7.42 -13.40 -14.14
C ARG A 91 7.66 -14.82 -13.59
N PRO A 92 8.27 -14.97 -12.41
CA PRO A 92 8.32 -16.25 -11.71
C PRO A 92 6.93 -16.86 -11.57
N SER A 93 6.81 -18.16 -11.79
CA SER A 93 5.52 -18.85 -11.70
C SER A 93 4.94 -18.74 -10.29
N GLU A 94 3.61 -18.83 -10.18
CA GLU A 94 2.96 -18.81 -8.86
C GLU A 94 3.41 -20.00 -7.98
N ALA A 95 3.72 -21.15 -8.60
CA ALA A 95 4.30 -22.29 -7.89
C ALA A 95 5.69 -21.96 -7.32
N THR A 96 6.54 -21.26 -8.07
CA THR A 96 7.87 -20.81 -7.60
C THR A 96 7.75 -19.82 -6.45
N ILE A 97 6.82 -18.86 -6.55
CA ILE A 97 6.57 -17.89 -5.46
C ILE A 97 6.08 -18.64 -4.21
N GLN A 98 5.18 -19.62 -4.37
CA GLN A 98 4.66 -20.40 -3.25
C GLN A 98 5.73 -21.29 -2.60
N GLU A 99 6.65 -21.84 -3.40
CA GLU A 99 7.82 -22.57 -2.89
C GLU A 99 8.70 -21.64 -2.06
N GLN A 100 9.03 -20.44 -2.56
CA GLN A 100 9.80 -19.45 -1.81
C GLN A 100 9.10 -19.00 -0.52
N ILE A 101 7.77 -18.82 -0.54
CA ILE A 101 6.98 -18.58 0.68
C ILE A 101 7.17 -19.73 1.66
N THR A 102 7.05 -20.97 1.21
CA THR A 102 7.22 -22.16 2.06
C THR A 102 8.63 -22.22 2.66
N THR A 103 9.67 -21.92 1.86
CA THR A 103 11.06 -21.82 2.33
C THR A 103 11.25 -20.67 3.34
N GLN A 104 10.69 -19.49 3.07
CA GLN A 104 10.78 -18.31 3.93
C GLN A 104 10.08 -18.54 5.27
N LEU A 105 8.97 -19.28 5.26
CA LEU A 105 8.27 -19.70 6.47
C LEU A 105 9.09 -20.72 7.27
N ALA A 106 9.93 -21.54 6.64
CA ALA A 106 10.76 -22.55 7.29
C ALA A 106 9.98 -23.43 8.30
N GLY A 107 8.73 -23.77 7.96
CA GLY A 107 7.81 -24.55 8.82
C GLY A 107 7.19 -23.80 9.99
N LYS A 108 7.39 -22.47 10.09
CA LYS A 108 6.76 -21.64 11.13
C LYS A 108 5.26 -21.50 10.91
N THR A 109 4.50 -21.47 11.99
CA THR A 109 3.07 -21.17 11.95
C THR A 109 2.83 -19.68 11.70
N PRO A 110 1.64 -19.28 11.21
CA PRO A 110 1.28 -17.87 11.06
C PRO A 110 1.49 -17.05 12.34
N ASP A 111 1.17 -17.61 13.51
CA ASP A 111 1.39 -16.93 14.80
C ASP A 111 2.87 -16.68 15.11
N GLN A 112 3.74 -17.65 14.81
CA GLN A 112 5.18 -17.50 15.01
C GLN A 112 5.76 -16.42 14.08
N ILE A 113 5.27 -16.36 12.85
CA ILE A 113 5.62 -15.29 11.90
C ILE A 113 5.11 -13.95 12.40
N ALA A 114 3.86 -13.88 12.86
CA ALA A 114 3.27 -12.66 13.38
C ALA A 114 4.07 -12.11 14.57
N GLN A 115 4.52 -12.98 15.47
CA GLN A 115 5.41 -12.61 16.57
C GLN A 115 6.78 -12.13 16.08
N MET A 116 7.40 -12.85 15.15
CA MET A 116 8.73 -12.54 14.60
C MET A 116 8.77 -11.18 13.90
N TYR A 117 7.70 -10.80 13.21
CA TYR A 117 7.57 -9.51 12.52
C TYR A 117 6.85 -8.45 13.36
N HIS A 118 6.52 -8.74 14.62
CA HIS A 118 5.77 -7.84 15.50
C HIS A 118 4.41 -7.37 14.91
N ILE A 119 3.74 -8.23 14.13
CA ILE A 119 2.42 -8.02 13.54
C ILE A 119 1.36 -8.89 14.25
N THR A 120 1.36 -8.90 15.58
CA THR A 120 0.38 -9.66 16.37
C THR A 120 -1.01 -9.03 16.30
N GLY A 121 -2.05 -9.86 16.37
CA GLY A 121 -3.44 -9.41 16.28
C GLY A 121 -3.98 -9.24 14.86
N TYR A 122 -3.24 -9.66 13.84
CA TYR A 122 -3.72 -9.72 12.46
C TYR A 122 -4.18 -11.14 12.12
N THR A 123 -5.00 -11.28 11.08
CA THR A 123 -5.50 -12.61 10.65
C THR A 123 -4.41 -13.45 9.99
N GLU A 124 -4.59 -14.77 9.96
CA GLU A 124 -3.71 -15.68 9.19
C GLU A 124 -3.63 -15.28 7.70
N ALA A 125 -4.77 -14.90 7.11
CA ALA A 125 -4.80 -14.44 5.72
C ALA A 125 -3.91 -13.20 5.51
N PHE A 126 -3.82 -12.32 6.50
CA PHE A 126 -2.93 -11.16 6.44
C PHE A 126 -1.46 -11.56 6.58
N VAL A 127 -1.14 -12.48 7.50
CA VAL A 127 0.22 -13.00 7.66
C VAL A 127 0.71 -13.62 6.35
N ASN A 128 -0.13 -14.41 5.67
CA ASN A 128 0.21 -15.01 4.38
C ASN A 128 0.42 -13.95 3.29
N LEU A 129 -0.41 -12.91 3.24
CA LEU A 129 -0.23 -11.77 2.33
C LEU A 129 1.09 -11.03 2.62
N PHE A 130 1.39 -10.78 3.89
CA PHE A 130 2.62 -10.10 4.31
C PHE A 130 3.86 -10.91 3.90
N VAL A 131 3.89 -12.21 4.16
CA VAL A 131 5.01 -13.09 3.77
C VAL A 131 5.17 -13.13 2.26
N ARG A 132 4.06 -13.18 1.51
CA ARG A 132 4.11 -13.06 0.05
C ARG A 132 4.83 -11.78 -0.35
N VAL A 133 4.42 -10.62 0.19
CA VAL A 133 5.05 -9.33 -0.13
C VAL A 133 6.55 -9.33 0.17
N VAL A 134 6.98 -9.94 1.29
CA VAL A 134 8.42 -10.13 1.61
C VAL A 134 9.14 -10.95 0.53
N VAL A 135 8.53 -12.05 0.07
CA VAL A 135 9.12 -12.92 -0.97
C VAL A 135 9.19 -12.22 -2.34
N LEU A 136 8.13 -11.52 -2.75
CA LEU A 136 8.15 -10.76 -4.00
C LEU A 136 9.24 -9.69 -3.96
N ASN A 137 9.38 -9.00 -2.83
CA ASN A 137 10.41 -8.01 -2.59
C ASN A 137 11.82 -8.61 -2.70
N GLN A 138 12.09 -9.71 -2.00
CA GLN A 138 13.38 -10.41 -2.04
C GLN A 138 13.71 -10.90 -3.46
N THR A 139 12.71 -11.39 -4.20
CA THR A 139 12.91 -11.84 -5.58
C THR A 139 13.36 -10.69 -6.48
N ILE A 140 12.69 -9.54 -6.41
CA ILE A 140 13.07 -8.33 -7.16
C ILE A 140 14.47 -7.87 -6.73
N SER A 141 14.71 -7.76 -5.41
CA SER A 141 16.00 -7.33 -4.86
C SER A 141 17.16 -8.24 -5.27
N GLY A 142 16.95 -9.56 -5.26
CA GLY A 142 17.97 -10.53 -5.65
C GLY A 142 18.38 -10.39 -7.10
N LEU A 143 17.43 -10.18 -8.01
CA LEU A 143 17.71 -9.95 -9.43
C LEU A 143 18.47 -8.65 -9.68
N VAL A 144 18.15 -7.60 -8.91
CA VAL A 144 18.88 -6.32 -8.94
C VAL A 144 20.30 -6.49 -8.43
N GLN A 145 20.50 -7.14 -7.28
CA GLN A 145 21.82 -7.38 -6.69
C GLN A 145 22.71 -8.26 -7.58
N GLN A 146 22.14 -9.21 -8.31
CA GLN A 146 22.85 -10.05 -9.29
C GLN A 146 23.19 -9.32 -10.59
N GLY A 147 22.75 -8.06 -10.76
CA GLY A 147 22.93 -7.30 -12.01
C GLY A 147 22.11 -7.84 -13.19
N THR A 148 21.14 -8.73 -12.93
CA THR A 148 20.26 -9.29 -13.96
C THR A 148 19.26 -8.26 -14.47
N VAL A 149 18.87 -7.33 -13.59
CA VAL A 149 17.93 -6.26 -13.91
C VAL A 149 18.41 -4.93 -13.35
N ASP A 150 18.39 -3.89 -14.18
CA ASP A 150 18.60 -2.51 -13.73
C ASP A 150 17.34 -1.99 -13.01
N PRO A 151 17.41 -1.55 -11.75
CA PRO A 151 16.25 -1.04 -11.01
C PRO A 151 15.60 0.16 -11.71
N THR A 152 16.38 0.99 -12.40
CA THR A 152 15.85 2.14 -13.15
C THR A 152 14.93 1.67 -14.27
N SER A 153 15.31 0.61 -14.99
CA SER A 153 14.51 0.03 -16.07
C SER A 153 13.17 -0.55 -15.60
N LEU A 154 13.10 -1.11 -14.39
CA LEU A 154 11.85 -1.64 -13.82
C LEU A 154 10.86 -0.54 -13.49
N LEU A 155 11.37 0.57 -12.98
CA LEU A 155 10.59 1.70 -12.47
C LEU A 155 10.26 2.70 -13.58
N LYS A 156 11.09 2.79 -14.61
CA LYS A 156 10.88 3.71 -15.74
C LYS A 156 9.52 3.44 -16.40
N ASN A 157 8.70 4.49 -16.48
CA ASN A 157 7.34 4.44 -17.04
C ASN A 157 6.46 3.38 -16.35
N LEU A 158 6.75 3.00 -15.10
CA LEU A 158 5.87 2.14 -14.32
C LEU A 158 4.65 2.96 -13.91
N ASP A 159 3.61 2.82 -14.71
CA ASP A 159 2.31 3.40 -14.43
C ASP A 159 1.67 2.65 -13.26
N PHE A 160 1.64 3.26 -12.08
CA PHE A 160 0.87 2.74 -10.96
C PHE A 160 0.41 3.92 -10.11
N HIS A 161 -0.77 4.40 -10.46
CA HIS A 161 -1.40 5.52 -9.80
C HIS A 161 -2.22 5.03 -8.61
N VAL A 162 -1.88 5.50 -7.41
CA VAL A 162 -2.61 5.21 -6.17
C VAL A 162 -3.34 6.46 -5.70
N THR A 163 -4.57 6.28 -5.23
CA THR A 163 -5.28 7.28 -4.44
C THR A 163 -5.79 6.62 -3.18
N VAL A 164 -5.35 7.09 -2.02
CA VAL A 164 -5.76 6.58 -0.71
C VAL A 164 -6.84 7.49 -0.12
N SER A 165 -7.84 6.89 0.53
CA SER A 165 -8.86 7.64 1.25
C SER A 165 -8.22 8.38 2.44
N PRO A 166 -8.54 9.67 2.68
CA PRO A 166 -8.02 10.44 3.81
C PRO A 166 -8.29 9.80 5.19
N ARG A 167 -9.26 8.89 5.28
CA ARG A 167 -9.57 8.14 6.51
C ARG A 167 -8.42 7.23 6.99
N TYR A 168 -7.45 6.92 6.12
CA TYR A 168 -6.25 6.14 6.43
C TYR A 168 -5.07 7.02 6.86
N GLY A 169 -5.33 8.31 7.13
CA GLY A 169 -4.32 9.27 7.58
C GLY A 169 -3.58 9.94 6.43
N THR A 170 -2.51 10.65 6.78
CA THR A 170 -1.61 11.26 5.80
C THR A 170 -0.79 10.16 5.14
N TRP A 171 -1.21 9.75 3.96
CA TRP A 171 -0.44 8.80 3.15
C TRP A 171 0.60 9.58 2.34
N ASP A 172 1.88 9.43 2.69
CA ASP A 172 2.99 9.94 1.87
C ASP A 172 3.55 8.79 1.02
N PRO A 173 3.33 8.81 -0.30
CA PRO A 173 3.91 7.82 -1.19
C PRO A 173 5.43 7.63 -0.94
N LYS A 174 6.16 8.73 -0.70
CA LYS A 174 7.62 8.72 -0.53
C LYS A 174 8.09 8.08 0.78
N ALA A 175 7.26 8.09 1.82
CA ALA A 175 7.57 7.46 3.11
C ALA A 175 7.58 5.92 3.04
N TYR A 176 7.04 5.37 1.96
CA TYR A 176 7.03 3.95 1.65
C TYR A 176 7.88 3.65 0.41
N GLY A 177 8.93 4.46 0.18
CA GLY A 177 9.88 4.33 -0.92
C GLY A 177 11.21 3.67 -0.55
N LEU A 178 11.91 3.19 -1.56
CA LEU A 178 13.35 2.98 -1.63
C LEU A 178 13.93 4.15 -2.39
N ASP A 179 14.43 5.10 -1.64
CA ASP A 179 15.84 5.37 -1.73
C ASP A 179 16.25 5.98 -0.38
N GLY A 180 17.45 5.65 0.08
CA GLY A 180 18.18 6.59 0.93
C GLY A 180 18.86 7.66 0.07
N SER A 181 18.44 7.85 -1.19
CA SER A 181 19.21 8.55 -2.22
C SER A 181 18.32 8.91 -3.42
N GLY A 182 17.54 9.98 -3.26
CA GLY A 182 16.69 10.61 -4.27
C GLY A 182 17.26 10.56 -5.68
N GLY A 183 16.77 9.64 -6.51
CA GLY A 183 17.10 9.53 -7.93
C GLY A 183 15.88 9.78 -8.81
N ALA A 184 15.94 10.79 -9.68
CA ALA A 184 14.84 11.20 -10.56
C ALA A 184 14.38 10.07 -11.50
N GLY A 185 13.13 9.61 -11.35
CA GLY A 185 12.47 8.73 -12.32
C GLY A 185 11.70 7.53 -11.76
N ALA A 186 11.71 7.31 -10.44
CA ALA A 186 10.97 6.21 -9.80
C ALA A 186 9.54 6.61 -9.36
N PRO A 187 8.52 5.75 -9.52
CA PRO A 187 7.20 5.94 -8.92
C PRO A 187 7.29 5.83 -7.40
N ALA A 188 6.61 6.74 -6.71
CA ALA A 188 6.82 7.00 -5.30
C ALA A 188 6.11 6.01 -4.36
N PHE A 189 6.23 4.68 -4.42
CA PHE A 189 5.57 3.81 -3.42
C PHE A 189 6.19 2.40 -3.30
N VAL A 190 7.48 2.25 -3.62
CA VAL A 190 8.21 0.97 -3.63
C VAL A 190 9.34 0.99 -2.59
N THR A 191 9.23 0.36 -1.42
CA THR A 191 10.40 0.08 -0.52
C THR A 191 10.85 -1.39 -0.62
N LEU A 192 12.01 -1.68 -1.24
CA LEU A 192 12.84 -2.88 -1.01
C LEU A 192 14.06 -2.62 -0.09
N ARG A 193 14.00 -2.95 1.20
CA ARG A 193 15.21 -2.89 2.05
C ARG A 193 16.28 -3.86 1.54
N PHE A 194 17.44 -3.33 1.14
CA PHE A 194 18.65 -4.12 0.96
C PHE A 194 19.39 -4.17 2.30
N PRO A 195 19.80 -5.34 2.80
CA PRO A 195 20.72 -5.38 3.93
C PRO A 195 21.99 -4.61 3.54
N ASP A 196 22.48 -3.76 4.43
CA ASP A 196 23.79 -3.13 4.28
C ASP A 196 24.79 -4.22 3.91
N ALA A 197 25.61 -3.98 2.88
CA ALA A 197 26.74 -4.85 2.59
C ALA A 197 27.54 -4.97 3.90
N GLN A 198 27.57 -6.17 4.49
CA GLN A 198 28.47 -6.42 5.61
C GLN A 198 29.87 -5.97 5.17
N PRO A 199 30.57 -5.10 5.93
CA PRO A 199 31.96 -4.83 5.62
C PRO A 199 32.70 -6.16 5.65
N ALA A 200 33.40 -6.45 4.55
CA ALA A 200 34.30 -7.59 4.48
C ALA A 200 35.21 -7.55 5.72
N ARG A 201 35.12 -8.58 6.56
CA ARG A 201 36.14 -8.86 7.58
C ARG A 201 37.23 -9.71 6.95
#